data_AF-A0A2D4GIJ1-F1
#
_entry.id   AF-A0A2D4GIJ1-F1
#
_cell.length_a   1.000
_cell.length_b   1.000
_cell.length_c   1.000
_cell.angle_alpha   90.00
_cell.angle_beta   90.00
_cell.angle_gamma   90.00
#
_symmetry.space_group_name_H-M   'P 1'
#
loop_
_entity.id
_entity.type
_entity.pdbx_description
1 polymer ?
#
loop_
_entity_poly.entity_id
_entity_poly.type
_entity_poly.pdbx_seq_one_letter_code
_entity_poly.pdbx_strand_id
1 'polypeptide(L)'
;VPTLARHLIEEQNVITVITETLLEELPKCLDKNGKFNFQGYSQEKLGRVYAVIYDLKYVLISKPTVWIAKLRQQFLKGFKSFLKILTCMQGMEEIKRQVGQHIEVDPDWEAAITIQMQLKNILLMFQEWCACDEELLVTAYKECHAAIMRCNNCAGSYSRDKAVINLCGHTLECKRFKVSMDPVSIHLPLSRMLAGLHIQLSKTGIISRLEEFFSSKEFQVQLLIEYPLRCLALVAQVAAEMWKRNGLSLISQMFYYQDVKCREEMYDKDIILLQIGAAFMDPNSFLLLILKRYELLNAFKKTV
;
A
#
# COMPACT_ATOMS: atom_id res chain seq x y z
N VAL A 1 -8.27 -7.69 35.28
CA VAL A 1 -6.91 -7.08 35.31
C VAL A 1 -6.49 -6.86 33.87
N PRO A 2 -6.05 -5.65 33.46
CA PRO A 2 -5.50 -5.43 32.12
C PRO A 2 -4.32 -6.37 31.87
N THR A 3 -4.15 -6.89 30.67
CA THR A 3 -2.90 -7.60 30.32
C THR A 3 -1.72 -6.62 30.42
N LEU A 4 -0.50 -7.12 30.64
CA LEU A 4 0.70 -6.28 30.65
C LEU A 4 0.80 -5.42 29.38
N ALA A 5 0.51 -6.01 28.21
CA ALA A 5 0.46 -5.31 26.94
C ALA A 5 -0.52 -4.12 26.96
N ARG A 6 -1.72 -4.33 27.53
CA ARG A 6 -2.72 -3.26 27.64
C ARG A 6 -2.25 -2.11 28.53
N HIS A 7 -1.64 -2.42 29.67
CA HIS A 7 -1.05 -1.40 30.53
C HIS A 7 0.07 -0.62 29.82
N LEU A 8 0.94 -1.30 29.06
CA LEU A 8 2.01 -0.67 28.30
C LEU A 8 1.48 0.24 27.17
N ILE A 9 0.37 -0.10 26.54
CA ILE A 9 -0.26 0.77 25.53
C ILE A 9 -0.87 2.01 26.19
N GLU A 10 -1.63 1.81 27.26
CA GLU A 10 -2.37 2.89 27.92
C GLU A 10 -1.44 3.88 28.65
N GLU A 11 -0.40 3.38 29.33
CA GLU A 11 0.46 4.19 30.20
C GLU A 11 1.81 4.55 29.57
N GLN A 12 2.34 3.71 28.68
CA GLN A 12 3.71 3.86 28.15
C GLN A 12 3.76 4.11 26.63
N ASN A 13 2.60 4.20 25.96
CA ASN A 13 2.50 4.44 24.53
C ASN A 13 3.33 3.46 23.69
N VAL A 14 3.42 2.20 24.14
CA VAL A 14 4.41 1.23 23.63
C VAL A 14 4.36 1.03 22.11
N ILE A 15 3.17 1.12 21.48
CA ILE A 15 3.06 1.06 20.01
C ILE A 15 3.83 2.22 19.36
N THR A 16 3.65 3.44 19.88
CA THR A 16 4.37 4.63 19.38
C THR A 16 5.87 4.43 19.56
N VAL A 17 6.31 4.03 20.76
CA VAL A 17 7.74 3.78 21.04
C VAL A 17 8.34 2.79 20.04
N ILE A 18 7.72 1.61 19.89
CA ILE A 18 8.20 0.57 18.96
C ILE A 18 8.24 1.08 17.51
N THR A 19 7.20 1.77 17.06
CA THR A 19 7.15 2.29 15.67
C THR A 19 8.14 3.43 15.43
N GLU A 20 8.38 4.29 16.41
CA GLU A 20 9.38 5.35 16.31
C GLU A 20 10.79 4.76 16.33
N THR A 21 11.06 3.75 17.16
CA THR A 21 12.33 3.00 17.11
C THR A 21 12.57 2.36 15.74
N LEU A 22 11.54 1.79 15.09
CA LEU A 22 11.68 1.31 13.70
C LEU A 22 12.05 2.44 12.74
N LEU A 23 11.43 3.61 12.86
CA LEU A 23 11.71 4.77 12.02
C LEU A 23 13.11 5.36 12.27
N GLU A 24 13.67 5.20 13.47
CA GLU A 24 15.02 5.65 13.84
C GLU A 24 16.12 4.68 13.40
N GLU A 25 15.84 3.38 13.32
CA GLU A 25 16.79 2.36 12.86
C GLU A 25 16.84 2.24 11.32
N LEU A 26 15.71 2.51 10.64
CA LEU A 26 15.56 2.41 9.18
C LEU A 26 15.98 3.62 8.31
N PRO A 27 16.43 4.81 8.80
CA PRO A 27 16.82 5.92 7.93
C PRO A 27 17.97 5.60 6.98
N LYS A 28 18.86 4.68 7.38
CA LYS A 28 19.96 4.19 6.53
C LYS A 28 19.48 3.44 5.30
N CYS A 29 18.22 2.99 5.30
CA CYS A 29 17.57 2.33 4.19
C CYS A 29 16.70 3.30 3.38
N LEU A 30 16.65 4.60 3.66
CA LEU A 30 15.80 5.52 2.90
C LEU A 30 16.53 6.04 1.66
N ASP A 31 15.86 5.97 0.51
CA ASP A 31 16.30 6.61 -0.73
C ASP A 31 16.03 8.13 -0.71
N LYS A 32 16.43 8.81 -1.78
CA LYS A 32 16.21 10.26 -1.96
C LYS A 32 14.73 10.70 -1.94
N ASN A 33 13.79 9.77 -2.10
CA ASN A 33 12.36 10.02 -2.07
C ASN A 33 11.73 9.63 -0.72
N GLY A 34 12.54 9.24 0.27
CA GLY A 34 12.07 8.78 1.57
C GLY A 34 11.38 7.41 1.49
N LYS A 35 11.76 6.56 0.53
CA LYS A 35 11.28 5.19 0.38
C LYS A 35 12.35 4.21 0.81
N PHE A 36 11.96 3.05 1.34
CA PHE A 36 12.96 2.05 1.67
C PHE A 36 13.67 1.53 0.41
N ASN A 37 14.97 1.35 0.53
CA ASN A 37 15.85 0.73 -0.43
C ASN A 37 16.88 -0.08 0.35
N PHE A 38 16.95 -1.38 0.08
CA PHE A 38 17.76 -2.34 0.81
C PHE A 38 18.98 -2.82 0.02
N GLN A 39 19.29 -2.17 -1.12
CA GLN A 39 20.44 -2.53 -1.94
C GLN A 39 21.73 -2.48 -1.11
N GLY A 40 22.44 -3.60 -1.02
CA GLY A 40 23.70 -3.70 -0.26
C GLY A 40 23.54 -3.64 1.26
N TYR A 41 22.33 -3.82 1.79
CA TYR A 41 22.07 -3.85 3.22
C TYR A 41 22.40 -5.22 3.83
N SER A 42 23.06 -5.25 5.00
CA SER A 42 23.48 -6.52 5.62
C SER A 42 22.33 -7.22 6.34
N GLN A 43 22.25 -8.55 6.18
CA GLN A 43 21.23 -9.39 6.83
C GLN A 43 21.25 -9.27 8.36
N GLU A 44 22.43 -9.12 8.98
CA GLU A 44 22.55 -8.92 10.43
C GLU A 44 21.84 -7.65 10.94
N LYS A 45 21.90 -6.56 10.16
CA LYS A 45 21.22 -5.30 10.54
C LYS A 45 19.70 -5.43 10.42
N LEU A 46 19.20 -6.23 9.47
CA LEU A 46 17.77 -6.54 9.36
C LEU A 46 17.26 -7.37 10.55
N GLY A 47 18.11 -8.18 11.18
CA GLY A 47 17.75 -8.94 12.37
C GLY A 47 17.16 -8.09 13.50
N ARG A 48 17.72 -6.89 13.74
CA ARG A 48 17.19 -5.94 14.74
C ARG A 48 15.83 -5.40 14.33
N VAL A 49 15.67 -5.02 13.07
CA VAL A 49 14.39 -4.56 12.52
C VAL A 49 13.32 -5.65 12.70
N TYR A 50 13.66 -6.91 12.45
CA TYR A 50 12.74 -8.03 12.64
C TYR A 50 12.34 -8.23 14.09
N ALA A 51 13.27 -8.10 15.05
CA ALA A 51 12.94 -8.19 16.46
C ALA A 51 11.94 -7.11 16.89
N VAL A 52 12.15 -5.86 16.46
CA VAL A 52 11.25 -4.75 16.80
C VAL A 52 9.87 -4.90 16.14
N ILE A 53 9.80 -5.41 14.89
CA ILE A 53 8.54 -5.78 14.25
C ILE A 53 7.83 -6.88 15.06
N TYR A 54 8.58 -7.85 15.58
CA TYR A 54 8.03 -8.94 16.38
C TYR A 54 7.47 -8.46 17.73
N ASP A 55 8.11 -7.48 18.37
CA ASP A 55 7.59 -6.82 19.57
C ASP A 55 6.25 -6.12 19.30
N LEU A 56 6.14 -5.42 18.16
CA LEU A 56 4.88 -4.80 17.74
C LEU A 56 3.76 -5.84 17.59
N LYS A 57 4.08 -6.99 16.98
CA LYS A 57 3.14 -8.11 16.86
C LYS A 57 2.67 -8.57 18.25
N TYR A 58 3.58 -8.79 19.21
CA TYR A 58 3.21 -9.24 20.54
C TYR A 58 2.28 -8.28 21.28
N VAL A 59 2.57 -6.98 21.20
CA VAL A 59 1.72 -5.94 21.80
C VAL A 59 0.29 -6.04 21.23
N LEU A 60 0.16 -6.24 19.92
CA LEU A 60 -1.13 -6.27 19.24
C LEU A 60 -1.92 -7.59 19.45
N ILE A 61 -1.32 -8.65 20.00
CA ILE A 61 -2.04 -9.92 20.25
C ILE A 61 -3.17 -9.71 21.27
N SER A 62 -2.95 -8.81 22.23
CA SER A 62 -3.91 -8.52 23.31
C SER A 62 -4.98 -7.52 22.89
N LYS A 63 -5.84 -7.89 21.93
CA LYS A 63 -6.92 -7.03 21.42
C LYS A 63 -7.85 -6.55 22.56
N PRO A 64 -8.09 -5.23 22.73
CA PRO A 64 -8.94 -4.72 23.80
C PRO A 64 -10.41 -5.08 23.58
N THR A 65 -11.08 -5.54 24.64
CA THR A 65 -12.53 -5.78 24.65
C THR A 65 -13.35 -4.57 25.09
N VAL A 66 -12.70 -3.57 25.67
CA VAL A 66 -13.32 -2.34 26.20
C VAL A 66 -12.44 -1.19 25.76
N TRP A 67 -13.02 -0.10 25.24
CA TRP A 67 -12.28 1.08 24.81
C TRP A 67 -12.60 2.25 25.73
N ILE A 68 -11.54 2.87 26.26
CA ILE A 68 -11.62 4.14 27.01
C ILE A 68 -10.89 5.23 26.22
N ALA A 69 -11.23 6.50 26.48
CA ALA A 69 -10.69 7.64 25.74
C ALA A 69 -9.14 7.65 25.68
N LYS A 70 -8.48 7.37 26.82
CA LYS A 70 -7.01 7.31 26.89
C LYS A 70 -6.44 6.21 25.98
N LEU A 71 -6.99 5.00 26.02
CA LEU A 71 -6.56 3.89 25.17
C LEU A 71 -6.76 4.21 23.68
N ARG A 72 -7.93 4.77 23.31
CA ARG A 72 -8.23 5.18 21.93
C ARG A 72 -7.19 6.18 21.43
N GLN A 73 -6.88 7.19 22.24
CA GLN A 73 -5.89 8.22 21.91
C GLN A 73 -4.49 7.63 21.70
N GLN A 74 -4.02 6.76 22.61
CA GLN A 74 -2.66 6.20 22.51
C GLN A 74 -2.52 5.18 21.39
N PHE A 75 -3.54 4.37 21.16
CA PHE A 75 -3.58 3.48 20.01
C PHE A 75 -3.56 4.29 18.70
N LEU A 76 -4.38 5.34 18.57
CA LEU A 76 -4.37 6.20 17.38
C LEU A 76 -3.02 6.87 17.15
N LYS A 77 -2.35 7.32 18.21
CA LYS A 77 -1.00 7.88 18.11
C LYS A 77 -0.02 6.85 17.54
N GLY A 78 -0.05 5.63 18.07
CA GLY A 78 0.78 4.52 17.59
C GLY A 78 0.43 4.12 16.14
N PHE A 79 -0.85 4.07 15.80
CA PHE A 79 -1.32 3.79 14.44
C PHE A 79 -0.85 4.85 13.44
N LYS A 80 -0.95 6.14 13.77
CA LYS A 80 -0.42 7.23 12.94
C LYS A 80 1.09 7.10 12.73
N SER A 81 1.83 6.70 13.76
CA SER A 81 3.27 6.44 13.64
C SER A 81 3.55 5.23 12.74
N PHE A 82 2.79 4.15 12.89
CA PHE A 82 2.85 2.99 11.99
C PHE A 82 2.56 3.35 10.52
N LEU A 83 1.58 4.23 10.25
CA LEU A 83 1.31 4.74 8.91
C LEU A 83 2.51 5.46 8.28
N LYS A 84 3.41 6.07 9.08
CA LYS A 84 4.66 6.66 8.57
C LYS A 84 5.61 5.57 8.05
N ILE A 85 5.71 4.43 8.74
CA ILE A 85 6.49 3.26 8.26
C ILE A 85 5.90 2.76 6.94
N LEU A 86 4.56 2.58 6.89
CA LEU A 86 3.90 2.15 5.66
C LEU A 86 4.06 3.15 4.51
N THR A 87 4.16 4.44 4.82
CA THR A 87 4.45 5.50 3.86
C THR A 87 5.84 5.35 3.24
N CYS A 88 6.86 5.00 4.03
CA CYS A 88 8.20 4.69 3.53
C CYS A 88 8.23 3.42 2.67
N MET A 89 7.35 2.46 2.95
CA MET A 89 7.23 1.22 2.17
C MET A 89 6.39 1.36 0.91
N GLN A 90 5.46 2.32 0.86
CA GLN A 90 4.53 2.52 -0.26
C GLN A 90 5.31 2.93 -1.52
N GLY A 91 5.46 1.99 -2.46
CA GLY A 91 6.23 2.19 -3.68
C GLY A 91 7.74 2.08 -3.50
N MET A 92 8.21 1.32 -2.50
CA MET A 92 9.64 1.03 -2.32
C MET A 92 10.16 0.03 -3.36
N GLU A 93 11.47 -0.04 -3.59
CA GLU A 93 12.09 -0.97 -4.55
C GLU A 93 11.44 -0.94 -5.95
N GLU A 94 11.26 0.26 -6.52
CA GLU A 94 10.68 0.39 -7.85
C GLU A 94 11.55 -0.26 -8.92
N ILE A 95 10.93 -1.06 -9.78
CA ILE A 95 11.55 -1.68 -10.94
C ILE A 95 11.17 -0.92 -12.21
N LYS A 96 12.14 -0.74 -13.10
CA LYS A 96 11.92 -0.14 -14.42
C LYS A 96 12.24 -1.15 -15.51
N ARG A 97 11.40 -1.23 -16.52
CA ARG A 97 11.64 -2.08 -17.69
C ARG A 97 12.88 -1.59 -18.43
N GLN A 98 13.76 -2.52 -18.77
CA GLN A 98 14.92 -2.23 -19.61
C GLN A 98 14.69 -2.81 -20.99
N VAL A 99 15.04 -2.04 -22.02
CA VAL A 99 14.95 -2.44 -23.42
C VAL A 99 16.33 -2.28 -24.03
N GLY A 100 16.88 -3.34 -24.63
CA GLY A 100 18.19 -3.33 -25.28
C GLY A 100 19.33 -3.87 -24.41
N GLN A 101 19.80 -3.11 -23.42
CA GLN A 101 21.01 -3.45 -22.65
C GLN A 101 20.77 -4.48 -21.53
N HIS A 102 21.82 -5.26 -21.22
CA HIS A 102 21.87 -6.18 -20.09
C HIS A 102 21.85 -5.43 -18.75
N ILE A 103 21.23 -6.01 -17.73
CA ILE A 103 21.28 -5.50 -16.36
C ILE A 103 22.43 -6.20 -15.65
N GLU A 104 23.45 -5.43 -15.23
CA GLU A 104 24.63 -5.98 -14.58
C GLU A 104 24.37 -6.43 -13.13
N VAL A 105 23.38 -5.82 -12.45
CA VAL A 105 23.04 -6.13 -11.05
C VAL A 105 21.53 -6.26 -10.88
N ASP A 106 21.06 -7.44 -10.48
CA ASP A 106 19.67 -7.64 -10.10
C ASP A 106 19.38 -6.93 -8.76
N PRO A 107 18.22 -6.27 -8.60
CA PRO A 107 17.88 -5.59 -7.37
C PRO A 107 17.66 -6.58 -6.22
N ASP A 108 18.15 -6.22 -5.04
CA ASP A 108 17.98 -6.96 -3.79
C ASP A 108 16.51 -6.92 -3.32
N TRP A 109 15.70 -7.82 -3.87
CA TRP A 109 14.25 -7.90 -3.62
C TRP A 109 13.88 -8.64 -2.32
N GLU A 110 14.79 -9.47 -1.79
CA GLU A 110 14.53 -10.39 -0.68
C GLU A 110 14.27 -9.67 0.65
N ALA A 111 15.02 -8.62 0.96
CA ALA A 111 14.83 -7.86 2.19
C ALA A 111 13.46 -7.17 2.22
N ALA A 112 13.08 -6.55 1.11
CA ALA A 112 11.80 -5.88 0.93
C ALA A 112 10.62 -6.83 1.06
N ILE A 113 10.67 -8.01 0.42
CA ILE A 113 9.60 -9.01 0.57
C ILE A 113 9.58 -9.60 1.98
N THR A 114 10.74 -9.78 2.62
CA THR A 114 10.82 -10.34 3.98
C THR A 114 10.16 -9.40 4.98
N ILE A 115 10.44 -8.10 4.94
CA ILE A 115 9.78 -7.11 5.80
C ILE A 115 8.27 -7.08 5.54
N GLN A 116 7.85 -7.10 4.26
CA GLN A 116 6.42 -7.18 3.90
C GLN A 116 5.76 -8.42 4.52
N MET A 117 6.43 -9.58 4.46
CA MET A 117 5.94 -10.84 5.03
C MET A 117 5.84 -10.80 6.55
N GLN A 118 6.77 -10.13 7.25
CA GLN A 118 6.69 -9.96 8.70
C GLN A 118 5.53 -9.04 9.10
N LEU A 119 5.27 -7.99 8.32
CA LEU A 119 4.21 -7.02 8.60
C LEU A 119 2.80 -7.52 8.29
N LYS A 120 2.63 -8.55 7.46
CA LYS A 120 1.29 -9.02 7.02
C LYS A 120 0.31 -9.24 8.19
N ASN A 121 0.77 -9.89 9.27
CA ASN A 121 -0.07 -10.18 10.43
C ASN A 121 -0.35 -8.90 11.22
N ILE A 122 0.62 -8.00 11.31
CA ILE A 122 0.47 -6.71 12.01
C ILE A 122 -0.54 -5.82 11.28
N LEU A 123 -0.53 -5.81 9.94
CA LEU A 123 -1.53 -5.11 9.13
C LEU A 123 -2.94 -5.60 9.49
N LEU A 124 -3.16 -6.91 9.49
CA LEU A 124 -4.44 -7.51 9.87
C LEU A 124 -4.83 -7.16 11.32
N MET A 125 -3.89 -7.25 12.26
CA MET A 125 -4.15 -6.94 13.67
C MET A 125 -4.54 -5.48 13.88
N PHE A 126 -3.88 -4.52 13.22
CA PHE A 126 -4.31 -3.12 13.24
C PHE A 126 -5.72 -2.94 12.67
N GLN A 127 -6.04 -3.61 11.56
CA GLN A 127 -7.38 -3.57 10.97
C GLN A 127 -8.44 -4.08 11.95
N GLU A 128 -8.18 -5.21 12.62
CA GLU A 128 -9.09 -5.78 13.62
C GLU A 128 -9.25 -4.90 14.86
N TRP A 129 -8.16 -4.30 15.35
CA TRP A 129 -8.20 -3.40 16.50
C TRP A 129 -9.02 -2.15 16.17
N CYS A 130 -8.84 -1.59 14.98
CA CYS A 130 -9.65 -0.46 14.51
C CYS A 130 -11.13 -0.84 14.48
N ALA A 131 -11.47 -2.05 14.02
CA ALA A 131 -12.86 -2.52 13.92
C ALA A 131 -13.58 -2.75 15.26
N CYS A 132 -12.86 -2.73 16.39
CA CYS A 132 -13.47 -2.91 17.71
C CYS A 132 -14.23 -1.68 18.22
N ASP A 133 -14.09 -0.52 17.57
CA ASP A 133 -14.68 0.74 18.01
C ASP A 133 -14.97 1.61 16.78
N GLU A 134 -16.23 2.04 16.60
CA GLU A 134 -16.68 2.76 15.40
C GLU A 134 -15.94 4.10 15.21
N GLU A 135 -15.80 4.89 16.27
CA GLU A 135 -15.08 6.17 16.25
C GLU A 135 -13.62 5.96 15.85
N LEU A 136 -12.99 4.92 16.40
CA LEU A 136 -11.63 4.53 16.08
C LEU A 136 -11.48 4.10 14.61
N LEU A 137 -12.38 3.25 14.11
CA LEU A 137 -12.33 2.76 12.74
C LEU A 137 -12.44 3.90 11.72
N VAL A 138 -13.40 4.81 11.92
CA VAL A 138 -13.58 5.99 11.06
C VAL A 138 -12.33 6.87 11.10
N THR A 139 -11.79 7.13 12.28
CA THR A 139 -10.59 7.96 12.45
C THR A 139 -9.37 7.31 11.79
N ALA A 140 -9.15 6.02 12.00
CA ALA A 140 -8.07 5.27 11.38
C ALA A 140 -8.16 5.27 9.85
N TYR A 141 -9.37 5.10 9.30
CA TYR A 141 -9.61 5.16 7.87
C TYR A 141 -9.29 6.55 7.29
N LYS A 142 -9.70 7.64 7.95
CA LYS A 142 -9.36 9.02 7.59
C LYS A 142 -7.85 9.28 7.59
N GLU A 143 -7.15 8.82 8.62
CA GLU A 143 -5.70 8.99 8.74
C GLU A 143 -4.94 8.20 7.66
N CYS A 144 -5.37 6.96 7.38
CA CYS A 144 -4.80 6.13 6.32
C CYS A 144 -5.03 6.75 4.94
N HIS A 145 -6.26 7.20 4.67
CA HIS A 145 -6.60 7.92 3.44
C HIS A 145 -5.73 9.18 3.29
N ALA A 146 -5.62 10.00 4.34
CA ALA A 146 -4.79 11.19 4.32
C ALA A 146 -3.30 10.86 4.05
N ALA A 147 -2.77 9.77 4.62
CA ALA A 147 -1.42 9.31 4.35
C ALA A 147 -1.22 8.92 2.87
N ILE A 148 -2.20 8.25 2.25
CA ILE A 148 -2.17 7.90 0.82
C ILE A 148 -2.17 9.16 -0.05
N MET A 149 -3.04 10.12 0.27
CA MET A 149 -3.13 11.39 -0.46
C MET A 149 -1.82 12.17 -0.37
N ARG A 150 -1.18 12.21 0.81
CA ARG A 150 0.16 12.80 0.97
C ARG A 150 1.21 12.06 0.14
N CYS A 151 1.24 10.72 0.15
CA CYS A 151 2.16 9.94 -0.69
C CYS A 151 2.00 10.27 -2.17
N ASN A 152 0.76 10.36 -2.65
CA ASN A 152 0.43 10.65 -4.04
C ASN A 152 0.82 12.08 -4.47
N ASN A 153 0.87 13.04 -3.54
CA ASN A 153 1.26 14.42 -3.79
C ASN A 153 2.77 14.66 -3.61
N CYS A 154 3.41 13.93 -2.68
CA CYS A 154 4.85 14.00 -2.41
C CYS A 154 5.71 13.19 -3.38
N ALA A 155 5.13 12.32 -4.21
CA ALA A 155 5.84 11.62 -5.29
C ALA A 155 6.30 12.62 -6.38
N GLY A 156 7.28 13.44 -6.02
CA GLY A 156 7.82 14.56 -6.79
C GLY A 156 8.71 14.19 -7.97
N SER A 157 8.68 12.93 -8.43
CA SER A 157 9.57 12.41 -9.48
C SER A 157 8.85 11.98 -10.76
N TYR A 158 7.54 11.71 -10.71
CA TYR A 158 6.77 11.31 -11.90
C TYR A 158 5.88 12.46 -12.34
N SER A 159 6.20 12.99 -13.51
CA SER A 159 5.54 14.08 -14.25
C SER A 159 4.15 14.45 -13.71
N ARG A 160 4.01 15.71 -13.25
CA ARG A 160 2.70 16.32 -12.95
C ARG A 160 1.82 16.44 -14.21
N ASP A 161 2.32 16.03 -15.37
CA ASP A 161 1.58 16.12 -16.61
C ASP A 161 0.40 15.16 -16.57
N LYS A 162 -0.76 15.77 -16.73
CA LYS A 162 -2.00 15.07 -16.93
C LYS A 162 -2.05 14.60 -18.38
N ALA A 163 -2.50 13.36 -18.57
CA ALA A 163 -2.85 12.82 -19.87
C ALA A 163 -4.37 12.83 -19.99
N VAL A 164 -4.86 13.36 -21.11
CA VAL A 164 -6.26 13.26 -21.51
C VAL A 164 -6.40 12.09 -22.47
N ILE A 165 -7.35 11.20 -22.17
CA ILE A 165 -7.69 10.05 -22.99
C ILE A 165 -9.06 10.31 -23.57
N ASN A 166 -9.22 10.12 -24.88
CA ASN A 166 -10.52 10.13 -25.54
C ASN A 166 -10.69 8.82 -26.34
N LEU A 167 -11.80 8.12 -26.08
CA LEU A 167 -12.23 6.93 -26.81
C LEU A 167 -13.76 6.84 -26.76
N CYS A 168 -14.38 6.56 -27.91
CA CYS A 168 -15.84 6.42 -28.05
C CYS A 168 -16.64 7.62 -27.48
N GLY A 169 -16.12 8.85 -27.59
CA GLY A 169 -16.78 10.05 -27.07
C GLY A 169 -16.62 10.28 -25.56
N HIS A 170 -16.02 9.34 -24.82
CA HIS A 170 -15.72 9.50 -23.41
C HIS A 170 -14.32 10.06 -23.20
N THR A 171 -14.18 10.96 -22.24
CA THR A 171 -12.90 11.61 -21.91
C THR A 171 -12.53 11.36 -20.46
N LEU A 172 -11.27 10.98 -20.22
CA LEU A 172 -10.70 10.84 -18.88
C LEU A 172 -9.40 11.63 -18.78
N GLU A 173 -9.27 12.42 -17.71
CA GLU A 173 -8.01 13.02 -17.31
C GLU A 173 -7.34 12.18 -16.22
N CYS A 174 -6.08 11.80 -16.42
CA CYS A 174 -5.35 10.97 -15.45
C CYS A 174 -3.86 11.32 -15.42
N LYS A 175 -3.15 10.90 -14.36
CA LYS A 175 -1.68 11.00 -14.32
C LYS A 175 -1.07 10.25 -15.51
N ARG A 176 -0.11 10.87 -16.20
CA ARG A 176 0.66 10.23 -17.26
C ARG A 176 1.58 9.17 -16.62
N PHE A 177 1.28 7.91 -16.90
CA PHE A 177 2.06 6.78 -16.42
C PHE A 177 1.88 5.60 -17.40
N LYS A 178 2.99 4.96 -17.76
CA LYS A 178 3.07 3.75 -18.58
C LYS A 178 3.84 2.70 -17.81
N VAL A 179 3.19 1.59 -17.47
CA VAL A 179 3.81 0.49 -16.73
C VAL A 179 5.03 -0.03 -17.49
N SER A 180 4.98 -0.09 -18.82
CA SER A 180 6.08 -0.57 -19.67
C SER A 180 7.32 0.35 -19.70
N MET A 181 7.27 1.56 -19.14
CA MET A 181 8.33 2.56 -19.24
C MET A 181 8.70 3.20 -17.90
N ASP A 182 7.72 3.44 -17.05
CA ASP A 182 7.87 4.12 -15.77
C ASP A 182 8.15 3.10 -14.64
N PRO A 183 8.83 3.51 -13.55
CA PRO A 183 9.12 2.62 -12.43
C PRO A 183 7.84 2.18 -11.68
N VAL A 184 7.75 0.89 -11.38
CA VAL A 184 6.60 0.25 -10.72
C VAL A 184 7.09 -0.55 -9.51
N SER A 185 6.30 -0.64 -8.46
CA SER A 185 6.61 -1.47 -7.28
C SER A 185 5.39 -2.29 -6.87
N ILE A 186 5.63 -3.52 -6.40
CA ILE A 186 4.61 -4.40 -5.81
C ILE A 186 4.39 -4.18 -4.31
N HIS A 187 5.18 -3.30 -3.69
CA HIS A 187 5.15 -3.03 -2.26
C HIS A 187 4.19 -1.86 -1.96
N LEU A 188 2.91 -2.18 -1.73
CA LEU A 188 1.86 -1.19 -1.51
C LEU A 188 1.16 -1.28 -0.14
N PRO A 189 1.88 -1.48 0.99
CA PRO A 189 1.24 -1.83 2.26
C PRO A 189 0.33 -0.72 2.81
N LEU A 190 0.60 0.55 2.50
CA LEU A 190 -0.27 1.66 2.93
C LEU A 190 -1.62 1.62 2.20
N SER A 191 -1.60 1.41 0.87
CA SER A 191 -2.85 1.25 0.08
C SER A 191 -3.64 0.04 0.56
N ARG A 192 -2.95 -1.06 0.84
CA ARG A 192 -3.57 -2.32 1.29
C ARG A 192 -4.11 -2.25 2.73
N MET A 193 -3.49 -1.44 3.60
CA MET A 193 -4.07 -1.07 4.90
C MET A 193 -5.42 -0.37 4.72
N LEU A 194 -5.52 0.61 3.81
CA LEU A 194 -6.79 1.27 3.52
C LEU A 194 -7.84 0.27 3.02
N ALA A 195 -7.46 -0.64 2.12
CA ALA A 195 -8.35 -1.69 1.63
C ALA A 195 -8.88 -2.56 2.78
N GLY A 196 -7.99 -2.96 3.69
CA GLY A 196 -8.34 -3.72 4.88
C GLY A 196 -9.31 -2.99 5.81
N LEU A 197 -9.06 -1.70 6.09
CA LEU A 197 -9.97 -0.87 6.87
C LEU A 197 -11.31 -0.66 6.15
N HIS A 198 -11.31 -0.55 4.82
CA HIS A 198 -12.54 -0.43 4.03
C HIS A 198 -13.43 -1.68 4.17
N ILE A 199 -12.83 -2.88 4.18
CA ILE A 199 -13.57 -4.12 4.46
C ILE A 199 -14.23 -4.06 5.85
N GLN A 200 -13.54 -3.52 6.85
CA GLN A 200 -14.11 -3.37 8.19
C GLN A 200 -15.25 -2.35 8.22
N LEU A 201 -15.15 -1.24 7.49
CA LEU A 201 -16.26 -0.29 7.32
C LEU A 201 -17.48 -0.96 6.67
N SER A 202 -17.25 -1.84 5.69
CA SER A 202 -18.33 -2.60 5.05
C SER A 202 -18.98 -3.61 6.01
N LYS A 203 -18.19 -4.35 6.77
CA LYS A 203 -18.69 -5.34 7.75
C LYS A 203 -19.49 -4.71 8.88
N THR A 204 -19.12 -3.50 9.29
CA THR A 204 -19.78 -2.75 10.37
C THR A 204 -20.98 -1.92 9.89
N GLY A 205 -21.22 -1.86 8.57
CA GLY A 205 -22.29 -1.04 7.98
C GLY A 205 -21.97 0.46 7.89
N ILE A 206 -20.86 0.93 8.49
CA ILE A 206 -20.43 2.33 8.48
C ILE A 206 -20.18 2.83 7.04
N ILE A 207 -19.85 1.94 6.11
CA ILE A 207 -19.65 2.29 4.69
C ILE A 207 -20.85 3.05 4.08
N SER A 208 -22.08 2.76 4.53
CA SER A 208 -23.29 3.44 4.07
C SER A 208 -23.31 4.94 4.39
N ARG A 209 -22.48 5.36 5.35
CA ARG A 209 -22.35 6.73 5.85
C ARG A 209 -21.01 7.36 5.43
N LEU A 210 -20.31 6.80 4.44
CA LEU A 210 -18.99 7.28 4.02
C LEU A 210 -19.00 8.77 3.64
N GLU A 211 -20.09 9.24 3.03
CA GLU A 211 -20.29 10.64 2.63
C GLU A 211 -20.38 11.61 3.82
N GLU A 212 -20.73 11.13 5.03
CA GLU A 212 -20.67 11.94 6.26
C GLU A 212 -19.22 12.26 6.68
N PHE A 213 -18.27 11.46 6.19
CA PHE A 213 -16.88 11.48 6.62
C PHE A 213 -15.91 12.02 5.58
N PHE A 214 -16.28 11.93 4.30
CA PHE A 214 -15.51 12.45 3.17
C PHE A 214 -16.44 13.14 2.17
N SER A 215 -16.05 14.34 1.76
CA SER A 215 -16.62 14.94 0.56
C SER A 215 -16.13 14.23 -0.71
N SER A 216 -16.90 14.35 -1.79
CA SER A 216 -16.52 13.82 -3.11
C SER A 216 -15.17 14.37 -3.63
N LYS A 217 -14.80 15.59 -3.22
CA LYS A 217 -13.50 16.20 -3.57
C LYS A 217 -12.34 15.62 -2.76
N GLU A 218 -12.60 15.20 -1.53
CA GLU A 218 -11.59 14.59 -0.66
C GLU A 218 -11.34 13.13 -1.04
N PHE A 219 -12.41 12.38 -1.33
CA PHE A 219 -12.33 10.96 -1.66
C PHE A 219 -11.94 10.72 -3.13
N GLN A 220 -10.71 11.08 -3.48
CA GLN A 220 -10.18 10.97 -4.85
C GLN A 220 -9.86 9.53 -5.23
N VAL A 221 -10.90 8.72 -5.48
CA VAL A 221 -10.81 7.28 -5.70
C VAL A 221 -9.83 6.89 -6.82
N GLN A 222 -9.72 7.69 -7.88
CA GLN A 222 -8.76 7.46 -8.97
C GLN A 222 -7.31 7.40 -8.46
N LEU A 223 -6.95 8.18 -7.43
CA LEU A 223 -5.63 8.16 -6.81
C LEU A 223 -5.43 6.97 -5.88
N LEU A 224 -6.51 6.44 -5.29
CA LEU A 224 -6.47 5.27 -4.42
C LEU A 224 -6.18 3.99 -5.22
N ILE A 225 -6.79 3.88 -6.41
CA ILE A 225 -6.65 2.69 -7.26
C ILE A 225 -5.43 2.71 -8.17
N GLU A 226 -4.75 3.86 -8.28
CA GLU A 226 -3.64 4.08 -9.20
C GLU A 226 -2.49 3.07 -9.00
N TYR A 227 -2.03 2.88 -7.76
CA TYR A 227 -0.94 1.95 -7.46
C TYR A 227 -1.33 0.47 -7.65
N PRO A 228 -2.48 0.00 -7.10
CA PRO A 228 -2.99 -1.35 -7.37
C PRO A 228 -3.10 -1.67 -8.86
N LEU A 229 -3.65 -0.72 -9.65
CA LEU A 229 -3.82 -0.92 -11.09
C LEU A 229 -2.47 -1.08 -11.82
N ARG A 230 -1.44 -0.33 -11.39
CA ARG A 230 -0.07 -0.50 -11.92
C ARG A 230 0.50 -1.89 -11.62
N CYS A 231 0.26 -2.42 -10.42
CA CYS A 231 0.69 -3.79 -10.05
C CYS A 231 0.05 -4.85 -10.94
N LEU A 232 -1.28 -4.78 -11.12
CA LEU A 232 -1.98 -5.75 -11.96
C LEU A 232 -1.57 -5.67 -13.44
N ALA A 233 -1.38 -4.45 -13.95
CA ALA A 233 -0.86 -4.25 -15.29
C ALA A 233 0.57 -4.78 -15.43
N LEU A 234 1.44 -4.59 -14.41
CA LEU A 234 2.78 -5.17 -14.38
C LEU A 234 2.73 -6.70 -14.48
N VAL A 235 1.91 -7.36 -13.64
CA VAL A 235 1.74 -8.82 -13.68
C VAL A 235 1.30 -9.29 -15.06
N ALA A 236 0.31 -8.61 -15.66
CA ALA A 236 -0.17 -8.94 -17.00
C ALA A 236 0.93 -8.77 -18.07
N GLN A 237 1.73 -7.70 -18.00
CA GLN A 237 2.84 -7.49 -18.92
C GLN A 237 3.98 -8.51 -18.72
N VAL A 238 4.26 -8.94 -17.49
CA VAL A 238 5.23 -10.00 -17.21
C VAL A 238 4.75 -11.33 -17.78
N ALA A 239 3.47 -11.67 -17.61
CA ALA A 239 2.85 -12.85 -18.20
C ALA A 239 2.86 -12.82 -19.74
N ALA A 240 2.76 -11.62 -20.33
CA ALA A 240 2.94 -11.38 -21.77
C ALA A 240 4.41 -11.35 -22.20
N GLU A 241 5.34 -11.76 -21.34
CA GLU A 241 6.78 -11.84 -21.57
C GLU A 241 7.47 -10.51 -21.90
N MET A 242 6.80 -9.37 -21.68
CA MET A 242 7.33 -8.06 -22.04
C MET A 242 8.56 -7.67 -21.18
N TRP A 243 8.73 -8.30 -20.02
CA TRP A 243 9.75 -7.97 -19.01
C TRP A 243 10.83 -9.04 -18.87
N LYS A 244 10.96 -9.95 -19.84
CA LYS A 244 12.03 -10.97 -19.82
C LYS A 244 13.41 -10.31 -19.80
N ARG A 245 14.24 -10.76 -18.86
CA ARG A 245 15.64 -10.38 -18.70
C ARG A 245 16.42 -11.50 -18.00
N ASN A 246 17.74 -11.39 -17.94
CA ASN A 246 18.57 -12.30 -17.15
C ASN A 246 18.27 -12.13 -15.65
N GLY A 247 18.30 -13.23 -14.91
CA GLY A 247 18.00 -13.25 -13.47
C GLY A 247 16.55 -13.65 -13.14
N LEU A 248 16.31 -13.93 -11.87
CA LEU A 248 15.02 -14.43 -11.37
C LEU A 248 14.28 -13.40 -10.50
N SER A 249 14.89 -12.25 -10.19
CA SER A 249 14.35 -11.26 -9.25
C SER A 249 12.90 -10.87 -9.55
N LEU A 250 12.59 -10.48 -10.79
CA LEU A 250 11.24 -10.07 -11.17
C LEU A 250 10.23 -11.23 -11.09
N ILE A 251 10.62 -12.41 -11.57
CA ILE A 251 9.76 -13.60 -11.56
C ILE A 251 9.47 -14.02 -10.11
N SER A 252 10.48 -14.01 -9.24
CA SER A 252 10.32 -14.26 -7.81
C SER A 252 9.37 -13.25 -7.17
N GLN A 253 9.53 -11.96 -7.45
CA GLN A 253 8.62 -10.93 -6.94
C GLN A 253 7.16 -11.15 -7.38
N MET A 254 6.93 -11.51 -8.65
CA MET A 254 5.58 -11.84 -9.14
C MET A 254 5.02 -13.10 -8.46
N PHE A 255 5.87 -14.11 -8.25
CA PHE A 255 5.51 -15.31 -7.53
C PHE A 255 5.04 -14.97 -6.11
N TYR A 256 5.82 -14.23 -5.32
CA TYR A 256 5.42 -13.85 -3.96
C TYR A 256 4.16 -12.96 -3.95
N TYR A 257 4.01 -12.05 -4.90
CA TYR A 257 2.81 -11.21 -4.99
C TYR A 257 1.51 -12.05 -5.08
N GLN A 258 1.57 -13.21 -5.74
CA GLN A 258 0.43 -14.11 -5.95
C GLN A 258 0.44 -15.33 -5.01
N ASP A 259 1.53 -15.58 -4.29
CA ASP A 259 1.73 -16.75 -3.43
C ASP A 259 0.73 -16.79 -2.26
N VAL A 260 0.23 -17.98 -1.97
CA VAL A 260 -0.79 -18.22 -0.94
C VAL A 260 -0.41 -17.66 0.44
N LYS A 261 0.89 -17.56 0.76
CA LYS A 261 1.35 -17.08 2.07
C LYS A 261 1.10 -15.59 2.29
N CYS A 262 0.92 -14.80 1.23
CA CYS A 262 0.67 -13.35 1.34
C CYS A 262 -0.37 -12.80 0.37
N ARG A 263 -0.96 -13.64 -0.50
CA ARG A 263 -2.00 -13.26 -1.46
C ARG A 263 -3.11 -12.42 -0.84
N GLU A 264 -3.59 -12.80 0.34
CA GLU A 264 -4.67 -12.09 1.07
C GLU A 264 -4.29 -10.64 1.42
N GLU A 265 -3.04 -10.39 1.77
CA GLU A 265 -2.51 -9.06 2.15
C GLU A 265 -1.79 -8.36 0.97
N MET A 266 -1.83 -8.93 -0.23
CA MET A 266 -1.23 -8.38 -1.44
C MET A 266 -2.25 -8.31 -2.58
N TYR A 267 -2.28 -9.32 -3.46
CA TYR A 267 -3.14 -9.36 -4.64
C TYR A 267 -4.62 -9.13 -4.31
N ASP A 268 -5.15 -9.78 -3.27
CA ASP A 268 -6.58 -9.67 -2.96
C ASP A 268 -6.95 -8.26 -2.48
N LYS A 269 -6.10 -7.57 -1.70
CA LYS A 269 -6.32 -6.16 -1.32
C LYS A 269 -6.24 -5.22 -2.52
N ASP A 270 -5.37 -5.52 -3.49
CA ASP A 270 -5.27 -4.72 -4.73
C ASP A 270 -6.55 -4.88 -5.57
N ILE A 271 -7.11 -6.09 -5.66
CA ILE A 271 -8.42 -6.33 -6.28
C ILE A 271 -9.53 -5.58 -5.55
N ILE A 272 -9.55 -5.61 -4.22
CA ILE A 272 -10.54 -4.89 -3.42
C ILE A 272 -10.47 -3.38 -3.67
N LEU A 273 -9.27 -2.79 -3.77
CA LEU A 273 -9.13 -1.38 -4.13
C LEU A 273 -9.68 -1.09 -5.53
N LEU A 274 -9.44 -1.96 -6.51
CA LEU A 274 -10.03 -1.81 -7.84
C LEU A 274 -11.56 -1.94 -7.83
N GLN A 275 -12.12 -2.82 -6.99
CA GLN A 275 -13.56 -2.93 -6.79
C GLN A 275 -14.15 -1.66 -6.16
N ILE A 276 -13.45 -1.07 -5.18
CA ILE A 276 -13.81 0.26 -4.63
C ILE A 276 -13.77 1.29 -5.76
N GLY A 277 -12.73 1.29 -6.59
CA GLY A 277 -12.65 2.11 -7.80
C GLY A 277 -13.87 1.98 -8.70
N ALA A 278 -14.21 0.75 -9.07
CA ALA A 278 -15.34 0.45 -9.94
C ALA A 278 -16.69 0.88 -9.34
N ALA A 279 -16.84 0.83 -8.01
CA ALA A 279 -18.07 1.21 -7.32
C ALA A 279 -18.27 2.73 -7.23
N PHE A 280 -17.18 3.51 -7.14
CA PHE A 280 -17.24 4.96 -6.93
C PHE A 280 -16.97 5.80 -8.20
N MET A 281 -16.41 5.21 -9.25
CA MET A 281 -16.11 5.92 -10.50
C MET A 281 -17.23 5.79 -11.53
N ASP A 282 -17.34 6.76 -12.43
CA ASP A 282 -18.08 6.58 -13.68
C ASP A 282 -17.53 5.34 -14.43
N PRO A 283 -18.39 4.40 -14.88
CA PRO A 283 -17.95 3.16 -15.51
C PRO A 283 -17.02 3.37 -16.72
N ASN A 284 -17.31 4.37 -17.56
CA ASN A 284 -16.49 4.66 -18.73
C ASN A 284 -15.11 5.19 -18.32
N SER A 285 -15.07 6.10 -17.34
CA SER A 285 -13.85 6.62 -16.75
C SER A 285 -12.99 5.52 -16.13
N PHE A 286 -13.59 4.57 -15.41
CA PHE A 286 -12.89 3.41 -14.86
C PHE A 286 -12.30 2.52 -15.97
N LEU A 287 -13.08 2.19 -17.00
CA LEU A 287 -12.61 1.40 -18.15
C LEU A 287 -11.49 2.11 -18.92
N LEU A 288 -11.61 3.42 -19.16
CA LEU A 288 -10.55 4.20 -19.82
C LEU A 288 -9.25 4.18 -19.02
N LEU A 289 -9.33 4.24 -17.69
CA LEU A 289 -8.15 4.15 -16.82
C LEU A 289 -7.49 2.78 -16.90
N ILE A 290 -8.28 1.69 -16.87
CA ILE A 290 -7.78 0.32 -17.06
C ILE A 290 -7.08 0.20 -18.42
N LEU A 291 -7.76 0.55 -19.51
CA LEU A 291 -7.20 0.48 -20.85
C LEU A 291 -5.92 1.32 -20.99
N LYS A 292 -5.86 2.47 -20.32
CA LYS A 292 -4.65 3.31 -20.30
C LYS A 292 -3.49 2.61 -19.61
N ARG A 293 -3.70 2.06 -18.40
CA ARG A 293 -2.62 1.47 -17.58
C ARG A 293 -2.14 0.13 -18.14
N TYR A 294 -3.03 -0.64 -18.74
CA TYR A 294 -2.68 -1.84 -19.52
C TYR A 294 -2.10 -1.51 -20.91
N GLU A 295 -2.10 -0.23 -21.31
CA GLU A 295 -1.57 0.26 -22.59
C GLU A 295 -2.29 -0.32 -23.83
N LEU A 296 -3.58 -0.65 -23.67
CA LEU A 296 -4.42 -1.29 -24.70
C LEU A 296 -5.26 -0.31 -25.53
N LEU A 297 -5.26 0.99 -25.20
CA LEU A 297 -6.10 2.00 -25.88
C LEU A 297 -6.02 1.93 -27.41
N ASN A 298 -4.84 1.73 -27.98
CA ASN A 298 -4.67 1.68 -29.44
C ASN A 298 -5.31 0.45 -30.09
N ALA A 299 -5.38 -0.69 -29.39
CA ALA A 299 -6.04 -1.88 -29.90
C ALA A 299 -7.56 -1.64 -30.02
N PHE A 300 -8.15 -1.00 -29.01
CA PHE A 300 -9.59 -0.69 -29.00
C PHE A 300 -9.98 0.47 -29.90
N LYS A 301 -9.05 1.39 -30.23
CA LYS A 301 -9.27 2.43 -31.26
C LYS A 301 -9.40 1.88 -32.67
N LYS A 302 -8.78 0.73 -32.97
CA LYS A 302 -8.79 0.13 -34.32
C LYS A 302 -10.00 -0.77 -34.59
N THR A 303 -10.82 -1.01 -33.57
CA THR A 303 -11.95 -1.96 -33.64
C THR A 303 -13.31 -1.25 -33.82
N VAL A 304 -13.30 0.08 -33.84
CA VAL A 304 -14.44 0.97 -34.13
C VAL A 304 -14.15 1.70 -35.43
#